data_AF-E4TY05-F1
#
_entry.id   AF-E4TY05-F1
#
_cell.length_a   1.000
_cell.length_b   1.000
_cell.length_c   1.000
_cell.angle_alpha   90.00
_cell.angle_beta   90.00
_cell.angle_gamma   90.00
#
_symmetry.space_group_name_H-M   'P 1'
#
loop_
_entity.id
_entity.type
_entity.pdbx_description
1 polymer ?
#
loop_
_entity_poly.entity_id
_entity_poly.type
_entity_poly.pdbx_seq_one_letter_code
_entity_poly.pdbx_strand_id
1 'polypeptide(L)'
;MLNTIREAQKQFQLLHQLLNLPMNRDTEYFTQLSIESEEAYVLMNAGMCINTSVCRECAEHRDFIRSILEILSELEINASAANTYAAKLNEYSERVSKILKNIAVVLAS
;
A
#
# COMPACT_ATOMS: atom_id res chain seq x y z
N MET A 1 1.62 -16.52 11.72
CA MET A 1 0.41 -15.79 11.31
C MET A 1 0.26 -14.45 12.03
N LEU A 2 0.23 -14.39 13.38
CA LEU A 2 0.18 -13.11 14.11
C LEU A 2 1.43 -12.22 13.85
N ASN A 3 2.62 -12.82 13.72
CA ASN A 3 3.85 -12.10 13.36
C ASN A 3 3.73 -11.45 11.96
N THR A 4 3.21 -12.18 10.98
CA THR A 4 2.93 -11.68 9.62
C THR A 4 1.96 -10.50 9.63
N ILE A 5 0.94 -10.51 10.49
CA ILE A 5 0.00 -9.38 10.61
C ILE A 5 0.67 -8.16 11.25
N ARG A 6 1.56 -8.36 12.23
CA ARG A 6 2.34 -7.26 12.83
C ARG A 6 3.37 -6.68 11.85
N GLU A 7 3.99 -7.52 11.03
CA GLU A 7 4.87 -7.09 9.94
C GLU A 7 4.09 -6.28 8.91
N ALA A 8 2.93 -6.79 8.47
CA ALA A 8 2.03 -6.05 7.59
C ALA A 8 1.59 -4.72 8.22
N GLN A 9 1.28 -4.68 9.51
CA GLN A 9 0.93 -3.44 10.20
C GLN A 9 2.04 -2.39 10.07
N LYS A 10 3.28 -2.78 10.36
CA LYS A 10 4.45 -1.88 10.26
C LYS A 10 4.61 -1.38 8.82
N GLN A 11 4.50 -2.28 7.86
CA GLN A 11 4.68 -1.94 6.45
C GLN A 11 3.60 -0.96 5.95
N PHE A 12 2.34 -1.25 6.24
CA PHE A 12 1.25 -0.36 5.86
C PHE A 12 1.30 0.98 6.62
N GLN A 13 1.89 1.03 7.83
CA GLN A 13 2.12 2.28 8.54
C GLN A 13 3.17 3.16 7.85
N LEU A 14 4.26 2.57 7.35
CA LEU A 14 5.27 3.28 6.55
C LEU A 14 4.67 3.83 5.26
N LEU A 15 3.94 2.99 4.52
CA LEU A 15 3.20 3.43 3.33
C LEU A 15 2.22 4.57 3.60
N HIS A 16 1.45 4.46 4.68
CA HIS A 16 0.51 5.49 5.06
C HIS A 16 1.21 6.81 5.39
N GLN A 17 2.37 6.77 6.04
CA GLN A 17 3.16 7.97 6.30
C GLN A 17 3.65 8.57 4.99
N LEU A 18 4.27 7.79 4.10
CA LEU A 18 4.76 8.26 2.80
C LEU A 18 3.66 8.93 1.97
N LEU A 19 2.48 8.31 1.89
CA LEU A 19 1.35 8.83 1.11
C LEU A 19 0.75 10.13 1.67
N ASN A 20 0.98 10.44 2.94
CA ASN A 20 0.44 11.62 3.62
C ASN A 20 1.49 12.69 3.94
N LEU A 21 2.77 12.44 3.63
CA LEU A 21 3.81 13.45 3.81
C LEU A 21 3.64 14.57 2.78
N PRO A 22 3.74 15.86 3.19
CA PRO A 22 3.80 16.97 2.26
C PRO A 22 5.21 17.01 1.63
N MET A 23 5.46 16.09 0.69
CA MET A 23 6.70 16.04 -0.08
C MET A 23 6.46 16.38 -1.54
N ASN A 24 7.51 16.87 -2.20
CA ASN A 24 7.52 16.99 -3.64
C ASN A 24 7.42 15.59 -4.22
N ARG A 25 6.44 15.36 -5.09
CA ARG A 25 6.25 14.09 -5.80
C ARG A 25 7.25 14.00 -6.95
N ASP A 26 8.52 13.89 -6.61
CA ASP A 26 9.62 13.72 -7.55
C ASP A 26 9.95 12.23 -7.76
N THR A 27 10.98 11.95 -8.56
CA THR A 27 11.41 10.57 -8.86
C THR A 27 11.77 9.81 -7.59
N GLU A 28 12.49 10.42 -6.64
CA GLU A 28 12.90 9.75 -5.40
C GLU A 28 11.70 9.36 -4.55
N TYR A 29 10.70 10.26 -4.44
CA TYR A 29 9.43 9.95 -3.79
C TYR A 29 8.74 8.73 -4.42
N PHE A 30 8.65 8.67 -5.75
CA PHE A 30 7.99 7.55 -6.42
C PHE A 30 8.78 6.25 -6.34
N THR A 31 10.11 6.30 -6.39
CA THR A 31 10.98 5.13 -6.14
C THR A 31 10.75 4.58 -4.74
N GLN A 32 10.76 5.43 -3.71
CA GLN A 32 10.51 4.98 -2.34
C GLN A 32 9.10 4.41 -2.19
N LEU A 33 8.09 5.09 -2.75
CA LEU A 33 6.72 4.62 -2.69
C LEU A 33 6.56 3.26 -3.38
N SER A 34 7.28 3.01 -4.47
CA SER A 34 7.27 1.74 -5.21
C SER A 34 7.84 0.60 -4.38
N ILE A 35 9.03 0.78 -3.80
CA ILE A 35 9.69 -0.20 -2.91
C ILE A 35 8.74 -0.62 -1.78
N GLU A 36 8.20 0.36 -1.07
CA GLU A 36 7.35 0.10 0.10
C GLU A 36 6.01 -0.54 -0.29
N SER A 37 5.52 -0.23 -1.50
CA SER A 37 4.29 -0.82 -2.07
C SER A 37 4.51 -2.28 -2.46
N GLU A 38 5.69 -2.62 -2.98
CA GLU A 38 6.06 -3.98 -3.34
C GLU A 38 6.20 -4.85 -2.09
N GLU A 39 6.86 -4.36 -1.06
CA GLU A 39 6.96 -5.05 0.23
C GLU A 39 5.57 -5.31 0.85
N ALA A 40 4.67 -4.32 0.80
CA ALA A 40 3.30 -4.49 1.25
C ALA A 40 2.55 -5.55 0.42
N TYR A 41 2.68 -5.54 -0.90
CA TYR A 41 2.09 -6.54 -1.78
C TYR A 41 2.59 -7.96 -1.46
N VAL A 42 3.90 -8.12 -1.23
CA VAL A 42 4.51 -9.40 -0.84
C VAL A 42 3.91 -9.90 0.47
N LEU A 43 3.79 -9.05 1.49
CA LEU A 43 3.18 -9.43 2.78
C LEU A 43 1.70 -9.80 2.64
N MET A 44 0.96 -9.09 1.79
CA MET A 44 -0.43 -9.44 1.48
C MET A 44 -0.53 -10.85 0.87
N ASN A 45 0.36 -11.14 -0.07
CA ASN A 45 0.40 -12.41 -0.79
C ASN A 45 0.95 -13.57 0.05
N ALA A 46 1.91 -13.30 0.96
CA ALA A 46 2.60 -14.30 1.76
C ALA A 46 1.78 -14.84 2.95
N GLY A 47 0.62 -14.26 3.27
CA GLY A 47 -0.26 -14.85 4.27
C GLY A 47 -1.27 -13.92 4.94
N MET A 48 -1.21 -12.60 4.73
CA MET A 48 -2.21 -11.71 5.29
C MET A 48 -3.62 -12.03 4.77
N CYS A 49 -3.75 -12.31 3.47
CA CYS A 49 -5.04 -12.66 2.87
C CYS A 49 -5.54 -14.06 3.21
N ILE A 50 -4.69 -14.93 3.77
CA ILE A 50 -5.10 -16.26 4.26
C ILE A 50 -5.83 -16.13 5.61
N ASN A 51 -5.62 -15.03 6.33
CA ASN A 51 -6.32 -14.77 7.58
C ASN A 51 -7.76 -14.29 7.29
N THR A 52 -8.74 -15.14 7.60
CA THR A 52 -10.17 -14.90 7.38
C THR A 52 -10.71 -13.68 8.12
N SER A 53 -10.05 -13.25 9.21
CA SER A 53 -10.41 -12.04 9.96
C SER A 53 -10.01 -10.74 9.24
N VAL A 54 -9.09 -10.81 8.27
CA VAL A 54 -8.72 -9.68 7.38
C VAL A 54 -9.57 -9.71 6.09
N CYS A 55 -10.14 -10.86 5.71
CA CYS A 55 -10.31 -11.24 4.30
C CYS A 55 -11.77 -11.46 3.84
N ARG A 56 -12.45 -10.37 3.49
CA ARG A 56 -13.37 -10.39 2.32
C ARG A 56 -12.78 -9.63 1.14
N GLU A 57 -12.06 -8.55 1.41
CA GLU A 57 -11.56 -7.62 0.38
C GLU A 57 -10.04 -7.71 0.19
N CYS A 58 -9.34 -8.61 0.89
CA CYS A 58 -7.87 -8.65 0.85
C CYS A 58 -7.33 -8.92 -0.57
N ALA A 59 -7.98 -9.82 -1.32
CA ALA A 59 -7.61 -10.07 -2.72
C ALA A 59 -7.81 -8.82 -3.60
N GLU A 60 -8.93 -8.09 -3.42
CA GLU A 60 -9.20 -6.84 -4.14
C GLU A 60 -8.13 -5.78 -3.83
N HIS A 61 -7.79 -5.60 -2.55
CA HIS A 61 -6.74 -4.68 -2.13
C HIS A 61 -5.37 -5.06 -2.69
N ARG A 62 -5.01 -6.35 -2.68
CA ARG A 62 -3.76 -6.85 -3.24
C ARG A 62 -3.69 -6.57 -4.75
N ASP A 63 -4.75 -6.89 -5.47
CA ASP A 63 -4.81 -6.69 -6.92
C ASP A 63 -4.78 -5.20 -7.28
N PHE A 64 -5.39 -4.34 -6.44
CA PHE A 64 -5.26 -2.89 -6.55
C PHE A 64 -3.82 -2.42 -6.34
N ILE A 65 -3.12 -2.86 -5.29
CA ILE A 65 -1.71 -2.48 -5.05
C ILE A 65 -0.84 -2.89 -6.23
N ARG A 66 -1.06 -4.07 -6.82
CA ARG A 66 -0.37 -4.48 -8.04
C ARG A 66 -0.58 -3.48 -9.19
N SER A 67 -1.81 -3.01 -9.40
CA SER A 67 -2.08 -1.99 -10.43
C SER A 67 -1.41 -0.64 -10.12
N ILE A 68 -1.23 -0.31 -8.84
CA ILE A 68 -0.49 0.89 -8.43
C ILE A 68 1.01 0.72 -8.73
N LEU A 69 1.60 -0.46 -8.51
CA LEU A 69 3.02 -0.70 -8.83
C LEU A 69 3.33 -0.45 -10.31
N GLU A 70 2.42 -0.82 -11.20
CA GLU A 70 2.54 -0.49 -12.64
C GLU A 70 2.59 1.04 -12.86
N ILE A 71 1.71 1.80 -12.20
CA ILE A 71 1.70 3.28 -12.25
C ILE A 71 2.98 3.87 -11.63
N LEU A 72 3.45 3.34 -10.50
CA LEU A 72 4.64 3.83 -9.83
C LEU A 72 5.88 3.63 -10.69
N SER A 73 5.99 2.51 -11.41
CA SER A 73 7.10 2.28 -12.36
C SER A 73 7.16 3.33 -13.48
N GLU A 74 6.01 3.85 -13.93
CA GLU A 74 5.97 4.95 -14.90
C GLU A 74 6.42 6.26 -14.25
N LEU A 75 5.95 6.52 -13.02
CA LEU A 75 6.24 7.75 -12.29
C LEU A 75 7.68 7.85 -11.77
N GLU A 76 8.36 6.72 -11.57
CA GLU A 76 9.81 6.66 -11.36
C GLU A 76 10.57 7.28 -12.54
N ILE A 77 10.13 7.00 -13.77
CA ILE A 77 10.74 7.50 -15.00
C ILE A 77 10.27 8.93 -15.30
N ASN A 78 8.99 9.22 -15.05
CA ASN A 78 8.36 10.50 -15.37
C ASN A 78 7.45 11.01 -14.24
N ALA A 79 8.06 11.50 -13.17
CA ALA A 79 7.34 12.06 -12.03
C ALA A 79 6.36 13.19 -12.40
N SER A 80 6.61 13.92 -13.50
CA SER A 80 5.74 14.99 -13.97
C SER A 80 4.33 14.52 -14.38
N ALA A 81 4.18 13.22 -14.70
CA ALA A 81 2.88 12.61 -15.03
C ALA A 81 2.00 12.33 -13.79
N ALA A 82 2.47 12.61 -12.57
CA ALA A 82 1.74 12.34 -11.33
C ALA A 82 0.31 12.88 -11.30
N ASN A 83 0.08 14.04 -11.91
CA ASN A 83 -1.25 14.66 -11.96
C ASN A 83 -2.24 13.84 -12.81
N THR A 84 -1.77 13.12 -13.83
CA THR A 84 -2.59 12.18 -14.62
C THR A 84 -3.15 11.06 -13.75
N TYR A 85 -2.39 10.66 -12.72
CA TYR A 85 -2.73 9.57 -11.82
C TYR A 85 -3.28 10.04 -10.46
N ALA A 86 -3.57 11.33 -10.30
CA ALA A 86 -3.96 11.90 -9.00
C ALA A 86 -5.15 11.17 -8.35
N ALA A 87 -6.17 10.81 -9.13
CA ALA A 87 -7.32 10.05 -8.64
C ALA A 87 -6.93 8.66 -8.11
N LYS A 88 -6.05 7.95 -8.83
CA LYS A 88 -5.56 6.62 -8.42
C LYS A 88 -4.65 6.68 -7.20
N LEU A 89 -3.80 7.70 -7.10
CA LEU A 89 -2.95 7.93 -5.94
C LEU A 89 -3.77 8.30 -4.69
N ASN A 90 -4.87 9.06 -4.86
CA ASN A 90 -5.81 9.34 -3.76
C ASN A 90 -6.55 8.07 -3.31
N GLU A 91 -7.08 7.29 -4.26
CA GLU A 91 -7.69 5.98 -3.98
C GLU A 91 -6.70 5.05 -3.26
N TYR A 92 -5.41 5.13 -3.61
CA TYR A 92 -4.37 4.36 -2.94
C TYR A 92 -4.22 4.72 -1.45
N SER A 93 -4.17 6.01 -1.12
CA SER A 93 -4.11 6.48 0.28
C SER A 93 -5.33 6.02 1.09
N GLU A 94 -6.53 6.08 0.51
CA GLU A 94 -7.76 5.61 1.15
C GLU A 94 -7.72 4.11 1.42
N ARG A 95 -7.30 3.31 0.43
CA ARG A 95 -7.21 1.85 0.56
C ARG A 95 -6.16 1.42 1.57
N VAL A 96 -4.98 2.05 1.60
CA VAL A 96 -3.95 1.81 2.62
C VAL A 96 -4.49 2.09 4.02
N SER A 97 -5.23 3.19 4.19
CA SER A 97 -5.87 3.54 5.46
C SER A 97 -6.92 2.50 5.90
N LYS A 98 -7.71 1.98 4.96
CA LYS A 98 -8.69 0.90 5.21
C LYS A 98 -8.01 -0.40 5.63
N ILE A 99 -6.93 -0.79 4.95
CA ILE A 99 -6.15 -1.99 5.28
C ILE A 99 -5.58 -1.88 6.70
N LEU A 100 -4.98 -0.73 7.05
CA LEU A 100 -4.48 -0.48 8.40
C LEU A 100 -5.56 -0.63 9.47
N LYS A 101 -6.74 -0.07 9.22
CA LYS A 101 -7.88 -0.20 10.14
C LYS A 101 -8.28 -1.67 10.33
N ASN A 102 -8.34 -2.44 9.26
CA ASN A 102 -8.68 -3.87 9.33
C ASN A 102 -7.62 -4.66 10.11
N ILE A 103 -6.33 -4.40 9.85
CA ILE A 103 -5.22 -5.00 10.61
C ILE A 103 -5.34 -4.68 12.11
N ALA A 104 -5.63 -3.43 12.46
CA ALA A 104 -5.77 -3.01 13.86
C ALA A 104 -6.92 -3.73 14.57
N VAL A 105 -8.07 -3.91 13.91
CA VAL A 105 -9.21 -4.67 14.45
C VAL A 105 -8.82 -6.13 14.73
N VAL A 106 -8.11 -6.77 13.80
CA VAL A 106 -7.65 -8.17 13.97
C VAL A 106 -6.64 -8.30 15.11
N LEU A 107 -5.73 -7.34 15.28
CA LEU A 107 -4.74 -7.37 16.36
C LEU A 107 -5.31 -7.05 17.74
N ALA A 108 -6.48 -6.40 17.81
CA ALA A 108 -7.19 -6.10 19.05
C ALA A 108 -8.18 -7.20 19.48
N SER A 109 -8.43 -8.18 18.60
CA SER A 109 -9.30 -9.34 18.86
C SER A 109 -8.52 -10.51 19.44
#